data_AF-L9WXR3-F1
#
_entry.id   AF-L9WXR3-F1
#
_cell.length_a   1.000
_cell.length_b   1.000
_cell.length_c   1.000
_cell.angle_alpha   90.00
_cell.angle_beta   90.00
_cell.angle_gamma   90.00
#
_symmetry.space_group_name_H-M   'P 1'
#
loop_
_entity.id
_entity.type
_entity.pdbx_description
1 polymer ?
#
loop_
_entity_poly.entity_id
_entity_poly.type
_entity_poly.pdbx_seq_one_letter_code
_entity_poly.pdbx_strand_id
1 'polypeptide(L)'
;MLLAVVGITVVYREYHDLEPRVELGDEGTPESEPEPQFEVIDLPEDGQGQTGHSNLCGVAIVPDRDLKALEVRLGGDRHDGAKVITAIHVYDDEETPLATKQTAGLDHGDWVAIEYDFSAGQEYRILLDGEGEQYVRYRAEASCPYEGDGLTVINGSYSPSDDSQTENYVYNIDRIRGSLAEGIDESEPDYRNIELSEVASDENASIADDPAGGMRPVASIDCQEGKPEHYSVETRWELEDLVGHEPDVVHFRYQIYFPTHFEFHQSMNHGGTKLPGPADHRGGGAAGGSHNPGEAWSARGYATTHGPNDATEDGSDIPLGKQVYDVTGASKDYGHMHSWKRGANKGEWVTIDERYEMGEPGEFDSRIAAWINARKAFDRDDYQFVDEDHGYKGVHEWRWHFYFGGRWGSPKEQSKYVRRFGVWTGDNCPELEDLE
;
A
#
# COMPACT_ATOMS: atom_id res chain seq x y z
N MET A 1 -43.03 -22.25 -67.83
CA MET A 1 -42.33 -22.82 -66.67
C MET A 1 -40.86 -22.65 -66.94
N LEU A 2 -40.30 -21.55 -66.44
CA LEU A 2 -39.01 -20.98 -66.80
C LEU A 2 -38.21 -20.81 -65.51
N LEU A 3 -36.96 -21.28 -65.49
CA LEU A 3 -35.92 -20.74 -64.63
C LEU A 3 -34.60 -20.90 -65.37
N ALA A 4 -34.06 -19.76 -65.79
CA ALA A 4 -32.79 -19.59 -66.46
C ALA A 4 -31.80 -18.98 -65.46
N VAL A 5 -30.58 -19.51 -65.48
CA VAL A 5 -29.41 -19.00 -64.75
C VAL A 5 -28.82 -17.84 -65.54
N VAL A 6 -28.59 -16.69 -64.91
CA VAL A 6 -27.72 -15.63 -65.46
C VAL A 6 -26.88 -15.06 -64.33
N GLY A 7 -25.56 -15.21 -64.46
CA GLY A 7 -24.57 -14.59 -63.59
C GLY A 7 -24.43 -13.10 -63.88
N ILE A 8 -24.16 -12.31 -62.83
CA ILE A 8 -23.93 -10.87 -62.95
C ILE A 8 -22.49 -10.59 -62.54
N THR A 9 -21.74 -10.07 -63.51
CA THR A 9 -20.42 -9.45 -63.37
C THR A 9 -20.61 -8.06 -62.77
N VAL A 10 -19.95 -7.78 -61.64
CA VAL A 10 -19.90 -6.43 -61.06
C VAL A 10 -18.72 -5.67 -61.68
N VAL A 11 -19.02 -4.58 -62.37
CA VAL A 11 -18.04 -3.64 -62.91
C VAL A 11 -17.91 -2.47 -61.94
N TYR A 12 -16.69 -2.23 -61.47
CA TYR A 12 -16.33 -1.08 -60.63
C TYR A 12 -16.57 0.24 -61.39
N ARG A 13 -17.21 1.20 -60.71
CA ARG A 13 -17.31 2.59 -61.16
C ARG A 13 -16.59 3.45 -60.13
N GLU A 14 -15.47 4.04 -60.55
CA GLU A 14 -14.75 5.06 -59.80
C GLU A 14 -15.69 6.26 -59.54
N TYR A 15 -15.87 6.58 -58.26
CA TYR A 15 -16.38 7.89 -57.83
C TYR A 15 -15.19 8.68 -57.28
N HIS A 16 -14.75 9.63 -58.09
CA HIS A 16 -13.88 10.71 -57.66
C HIS A 16 -14.71 11.76 -56.92
N ASP A 17 -14.12 12.22 -55.82
CA ASP A 17 -14.23 13.55 -55.21
C ASP A 17 -15.62 14.07 -54.86
N LEU A 18 -15.90 14.11 -53.55
CA LEU A 18 -16.45 15.25 -52.81
C LEU A 18 -16.53 14.86 -51.32
N GLU A 19 -15.41 14.98 -50.61
CA GLU A 19 -15.43 14.96 -49.14
C GLU A 19 -15.92 16.32 -48.62
N PRO A 20 -16.93 16.37 -47.75
CA PRO A 20 -17.28 17.60 -47.06
C PRO A 20 -16.18 17.90 -46.03
N ARG A 21 -15.42 18.98 -46.26
CA ARG A 21 -14.60 19.62 -45.23
C ARG A 21 -15.53 20.14 -44.13
N VAL A 22 -15.67 19.38 -43.05
CA VAL A 22 -16.16 19.89 -41.77
C VAL A 22 -14.96 20.57 -41.13
N GLU A 23 -14.97 21.90 -41.09
CA GLU A 23 -14.09 22.65 -40.21
C GLU A 23 -14.55 22.36 -38.77
N LEU A 24 -13.91 21.37 -38.15
CA LEU A 24 -13.95 21.22 -36.70
C LEU A 24 -13.34 22.49 -36.14
N GLY A 25 -14.19 23.33 -35.53
CA GLY A 25 -13.73 24.43 -34.71
C GLY A 25 -12.76 23.89 -33.68
N ASP A 26 -11.66 24.60 -33.49
CA ASP A 26 -10.68 24.40 -32.44
C ASP A 26 -11.41 24.50 -31.09
N GLU A 27 -11.96 23.37 -30.63
CA GLU A 27 -12.45 23.21 -29.27
C GLU A 27 -11.19 23.23 -28.40
N GLY A 28 -10.81 24.45 -28.00
CA GLY A 28 -9.69 24.69 -27.12
C GLY A 28 -9.75 23.69 -25.99
N THR A 29 -8.68 22.90 -25.86
CA THR A 29 -8.44 22.02 -24.72
C THR A 29 -8.84 22.79 -23.46
N PRO A 30 -9.77 22.28 -22.64
CA PRO A 30 -10.09 22.92 -21.38
C PRO A 30 -8.78 23.13 -20.64
N GLU A 31 -8.45 24.38 -20.32
CA GLU A 31 -7.32 24.68 -19.44
C GLU A 31 -7.57 23.87 -18.18
N SER A 32 -6.69 22.88 -17.94
CA SER A 32 -6.71 22.08 -16.72
C SER A 32 -6.73 23.07 -15.55
N GLU A 33 -7.75 22.96 -14.69
CA GLU A 33 -7.76 23.76 -13.47
C GLU A 33 -6.45 23.47 -12.72
N PRO A 34 -5.73 24.52 -12.25
CA PRO A 34 -4.46 24.32 -11.60
C PRO A 34 -4.67 23.42 -10.38
N GLU A 35 -3.95 22.31 -10.33
CA GLU A 35 -4.02 21.40 -9.19
C GLU A 35 -3.78 22.18 -7.89
N PRO A 36 -4.57 21.90 -6.83
CA PRO A 36 -4.43 22.58 -5.56
C PRO A 36 -2.99 22.43 -5.05
N GLN A 37 -2.30 23.57 -4.94
CA GLN A 37 -0.94 23.59 -4.42
C GLN A 37 -1.02 23.48 -2.90
N PHE A 38 -0.75 22.29 -2.39
CA PHE A 38 -0.57 22.07 -0.96
C PHE A 38 0.89 22.37 -0.57
N GLU A 39 1.10 23.36 0.28
CA GLU A 39 2.39 23.51 0.97
C GLU A 39 2.39 22.69 2.25
N VAL A 40 3.35 21.78 2.37
CA VAL A 40 3.47 20.86 3.49
C VAL A 40 4.37 21.48 4.56
N ILE A 41 3.89 21.49 5.81
CA ILE A 41 4.75 21.86 6.95
C ILE A 41 5.46 20.58 7.42
N ASP A 42 6.76 20.51 7.18
CA ASP A 42 7.64 19.52 7.81
C ASP A 42 7.91 19.91 9.27
N LEU A 43 7.50 19.05 10.20
CA LEU A 43 7.84 19.18 11.61
C LEU A 43 9.16 18.44 11.88
N PRO A 44 10.01 18.94 12.79
CA PRO A 44 11.29 18.32 13.11
C PRO A 44 11.13 16.88 13.62
N GLU A 45 12.22 16.10 13.65
CA GLU A 45 12.26 14.78 14.27
C GLU A 45 13.35 14.74 15.35
N ASP A 46 13.06 14.23 16.56
CA ASP A 46 14.08 14.04 17.61
C ASP A 46 14.32 12.55 18.00
N GLY A 47 13.51 11.63 17.44
CA GLY A 47 13.58 10.19 17.71
C GLY A 47 13.25 9.79 19.15
N GLN A 48 12.65 10.66 19.97
CA GLN A 48 12.36 10.39 21.38
C GLN A 48 10.90 9.97 21.56
N GLY A 49 10.59 8.71 21.25
CA GLY A 49 9.31 8.10 21.61
C GLY A 49 9.14 7.99 23.13
N GLN A 50 8.02 8.46 23.66
CA GLN A 50 7.67 8.35 25.08
C GLN A 50 6.66 7.23 25.28
N THR A 51 7.03 6.20 26.05
CA THR A 51 6.19 5.01 26.27
C THR A 51 5.23 5.18 27.44
N GLY A 52 4.11 4.43 27.44
CA GLY A 52 3.19 4.34 28.58
C GLY A 52 2.21 5.50 28.73
N HIS A 53 2.03 6.32 27.69
CA HIS A 53 1.09 7.44 27.69
C HIS A 53 -0.26 7.01 27.10
N SER A 54 -1.36 7.43 27.72
CA SER A 54 -2.73 7.18 27.26
C SER A 54 -3.53 8.47 27.05
N ASN A 55 -2.86 9.62 27.16
CA ASN A 55 -3.52 10.92 27.04
C ASN A 55 -3.54 11.35 25.57
N LEU A 56 -4.54 12.12 25.19
CA LEU A 56 -4.58 12.84 23.92
C LEU A 56 -3.30 13.67 23.73
N CYS A 57 -2.70 13.63 22.55
CA CYS A 57 -1.67 14.61 22.22
C CYS A 57 -1.51 14.79 20.71
N GLY A 58 -1.04 15.96 20.33
CA GLY A 58 -0.90 16.35 18.93
C GLY A 58 -0.39 17.77 18.80
N VAL A 59 -1.01 18.55 17.93
CA VAL A 59 -0.62 19.93 17.62
C VAL A 59 -1.80 20.90 17.75
N ALA A 60 -1.50 22.15 18.07
CA ALA A 60 -2.42 23.27 17.95
C ALA A 60 -2.05 24.08 16.71
N ILE A 61 -3.06 24.49 15.95
CA ILE A 61 -2.91 25.23 14.69
C ILE A 61 -3.81 26.46 14.65
N VAL A 62 -3.44 27.41 13.80
CA VAL A 62 -4.28 28.55 13.41
C VAL A 62 -4.25 28.68 11.88
N PRO A 63 -5.36 28.44 11.17
CA PRO A 63 -5.45 28.72 9.74
C PRO A 63 -5.32 30.22 9.47
N ASP A 64 -4.61 30.61 8.42
CA ASP A 64 -4.56 32.02 7.98
C ASP A 64 -5.72 32.39 7.03
N ARG A 65 -6.40 31.37 6.50
CA ARG A 65 -7.54 31.40 5.60
C ARG A 65 -8.51 30.27 5.95
N ASP A 66 -9.74 30.35 5.45
CA ASP A 66 -10.72 29.28 5.68
C ASP A 66 -10.26 28.01 4.95
N LEU A 67 -10.21 26.89 5.67
CA LEU A 67 -9.89 25.56 5.14
C LEU A 67 -11.11 24.65 5.26
N LYS A 68 -11.23 23.70 4.34
CA LYS A 68 -12.29 22.70 4.28
C LYS A 68 -11.86 21.33 4.78
N ALA A 69 -10.56 21.10 4.85
CA ALA A 69 -9.98 19.91 5.42
C ALA A 69 -8.54 20.14 5.85
N LEU A 70 -8.05 19.23 6.68
CA LEU A 70 -6.64 19.06 6.99
C LEU A 70 -6.20 17.65 6.62
N GLU A 71 -4.95 17.53 6.21
CA GLU A 71 -4.29 16.25 6.14
C GLU A 71 -3.10 16.25 7.10
N VAL A 72 -2.99 15.20 7.89
CA VAL A 72 -1.91 15.02 8.86
C VAL A 72 -1.20 13.71 8.59
N ARG A 73 0.14 13.73 8.62
CA ARG A 73 0.95 12.53 8.56
C ARG A 73 1.30 12.09 9.98
N LEU A 74 1.06 10.83 10.28
CA LEU A 74 1.29 10.26 11.60
C LEU A 74 2.80 10.16 11.86
N GLY A 75 3.33 10.99 12.75
CA GLY A 75 4.72 10.94 13.18
C GLY A 75 4.99 9.74 14.10
N GLY A 76 6.20 9.19 14.04
CA GLY A 76 6.62 8.10 14.93
C GLY A 76 7.97 7.50 14.62
N ASP A 77 8.63 7.02 15.67
CA ASP A 77 9.70 6.04 15.54
C ASP A 77 9.06 4.65 15.73
N ARG A 78 9.44 3.69 14.88
CA ARG A 78 8.90 2.31 14.92
C ARG A 78 9.49 1.56 16.11
N HIS A 79 9.19 1.99 17.31
CA HIS A 79 9.47 1.20 18.50
C HIS A 79 8.51 0.00 18.51
N ASP A 80 9.09 -1.18 18.37
CA ASP A 80 8.38 -2.45 18.49
C ASP A 80 7.50 -2.48 19.75
N GLY A 81 6.20 -2.72 19.54
CA GLY A 81 5.21 -2.83 20.62
C GLY A 81 4.46 -1.55 20.96
N ALA A 82 4.69 -0.44 20.25
CA ALA A 82 3.85 0.75 20.37
C ALA A 82 2.39 0.42 20.05
N LYS A 83 1.48 0.69 21.00
CA LYS A 83 0.04 0.60 20.70
C LYS A 83 -0.32 1.69 19.70
N VAL A 84 -1.32 1.39 18.87
CA VAL A 84 -1.69 2.20 17.71
C VAL A 84 -2.62 3.31 18.16
N ILE A 85 -2.40 4.51 17.64
CA ILE A 85 -3.40 5.58 17.63
C ILE A 85 -4.65 5.05 16.92
N THR A 86 -5.81 5.16 17.55
CA THR A 86 -7.09 4.66 17.00
C THR A 86 -7.96 5.76 16.45
N ALA A 87 -7.77 7.01 16.89
CA ALA A 87 -8.51 8.14 16.37
C ALA A 87 -7.70 9.44 16.35
N ILE A 88 -8.11 10.36 15.48
CA ILE A 88 -7.73 11.77 15.50
C ILE A 88 -8.99 12.59 15.75
N HIS A 89 -8.89 13.52 16.69
CA HIS A 89 -9.95 14.42 17.07
C HIS A 89 -9.56 15.87 16.78
N VAL A 90 -10.54 16.64 16.31
CA VAL A 90 -10.43 18.10 16.17
C VAL A 90 -11.15 18.74 17.33
N TYR A 91 -10.48 19.64 18.05
CA TYR A 91 -11.07 20.47 19.09
C TYR A 91 -10.88 21.95 18.75
N ASP A 92 -11.77 22.79 19.23
CA ASP A 92 -11.50 24.20 19.52
C ASP A 92 -11.12 24.32 21.01
N ASP A 93 -11.43 25.46 21.63
CA ASP A 93 -11.24 25.72 23.06
C ASP A 93 -12.22 24.95 23.98
N GLU A 94 -13.12 24.14 23.41
CA GLU A 94 -14.02 23.27 24.16
C GLU A 94 -13.48 21.85 24.32
N GLU A 95 -13.91 21.15 25.38
CA GLU A 95 -13.49 19.78 25.66
C GLU A 95 -14.23 18.71 24.81
N THR A 96 -15.15 19.12 23.94
CA THR A 96 -15.92 18.22 23.07
C THR A 96 -15.34 18.23 21.66
N PRO A 97 -15.04 17.08 21.04
CA PRO A 97 -14.48 17.06 19.69
C PRO A 97 -15.50 17.54 18.65
N LEU A 98 -15.06 18.44 17.77
CA LEU A 98 -15.81 18.97 16.62
C LEU A 98 -15.87 17.96 15.47
N ALA A 99 -14.80 17.19 15.30
CA ALA A 99 -14.67 16.11 14.31
C ALA A 99 -13.85 14.95 14.87
N THR A 100 -14.04 13.76 14.33
CA THR A 100 -13.28 12.56 14.70
C THR A 100 -13.08 11.66 13.48
N LYS A 101 -11.83 11.33 13.15
CA LYS A 101 -11.46 10.37 12.11
C LYS A 101 -10.83 9.14 12.77
N GLN A 102 -11.29 7.96 12.39
CA GLN A 102 -10.73 6.70 12.88
C GLN A 102 -9.46 6.37 12.09
N THR A 103 -8.41 5.95 12.77
CA THR A 103 -7.08 5.61 12.19
C THR A 103 -6.76 4.14 12.30
N ALA A 104 -7.76 3.29 12.52
CA ALA A 104 -7.57 1.86 12.63
C ALA A 104 -6.92 1.27 11.37
N GLY A 105 -5.70 0.74 11.52
CA GLY A 105 -4.93 0.13 10.42
C GLY A 105 -3.84 1.03 9.86
N LEU A 106 -3.84 2.31 10.21
CA LEU A 106 -2.79 3.24 9.83
C LEU A 106 -1.56 3.08 10.75
N ASP A 107 -0.40 3.34 10.18
CA ASP A 107 0.91 3.27 10.81
C ASP A 107 1.61 4.62 10.77
N HIS A 108 2.74 4.72 11.46
CA HIS A 108 3.60 5.89 11.33
C HIS A 108 4.03 6.10 9.87
N GLY A 109 3.95 7.34 9.40
CA GLY A 109 4.16 7.76 8.01
C GLY A 109 2.88 7.84 7.17
N ASP A 110 1.75 7.35 7.65
CA ASP A 110 0.48 7.43 6.90
C ASP A 110 -0.18 8.80 7.02
N TRP A 111 -0.75 9.25 5.92
CA TRP A 111 -1.58 10.45 5.86
C TRP A 111 -3.02 10.16 6.26
N VAL A 112 -3.62 11.10 6.98
CA VAL A 112 -5.01 11.06 7.43
C VAL A 112 -5.70 12.36 7.06
N ALA A 113 -6.69 12.26 6.18
CA ALA A 113 -7.59 13.35 5.85
C ALA A 113 -8.67 13.55 6.93
N ILE A 114 -8.88 14.80 7.33
CA ILE A 114 -9.87 15.25 8.31
C ILE A 114 -10.72 16.34 7.68
N GLU A 115 -11.95 15.99 7.30
CA GLU A 115 -12.91 16.93 6.75
C GLU A 115 -13.58 17.74 7.86
N TYR A 116 -13.38 19.06 7.84
CA TYR A 116 -13.99 20.00 8.78
C TYR A 116 -13.82 21.45 8.28
N ASP A 117 -14.78 22.32 8.55
CA ASP A 117 -14.71 23.74 8.21
C ASP A 117 -13.82 24.51 9.22
N PHE A 118 -12.54 24.66 8.92
CA PHE A 118 -11.59 25.42 9.74
C PHE A 118 -11.64 26.90 9.37
N SER A 119 -12.04 27.76 10.30
CA SER A 119 -12.15 29.20 10.09
C SER A 119 -10.80 29.90 10.22
N ALA A 120 -10.54 30.88 9.36
CA ALA A 120 -9.35 31.71 9.41
C ALA A 120 -9.22 32.41 10.78
N GLY A 121 -8.02 32.34 11.38
CA GLY A 121 -7.69 32.97 12.65
C GLY A 121 -8.26 32.28 13.89
N GLN A 122 -8.99 31.17 13.74
CA GLN A 122 -9.44 30.36 14.87
C GLN A 122 -8.39 29.32 15.25
N GLU A 123 -8.18 29.12 16.54
CA GLU A 123 -7.32 28.05 17.05
C GLU A 123 -8.05 26.70 17.03
N TYR A 124 -7.34 25.68 16.55
CA TYR A 124 -7.80 24.29 16.58
C TYR A 124 -6.71 23.39 17.15
N ARG A 125 -7.11 22.34 17.86
CA ARG A 125 -6.22 21.29 18.36
C ARG A 125 -6.52 19.99 17.62
N ILE A 126 -5.49 19.43 16.97
CA ILE A 126 -5.56 18.14 16.28
C ILE A 126 -4.88 17.12 17.19
N LEU A 127 -5.67 16.31 17.88
CA LEU A 127 -5.19 15.44 18.95
C LEU A 127 -5.44 13.98 18.62
N LEU A 128 -4.42 13.15 18.85
CA LEU A 128 -4.46 11.73 18.58
C LEU A 128 -4.80 10.97 19.86
N ASP A 129 -5.68 9.99 19.74
CA ASP A 129 -6.17 9.16 20.84
C ASP A 129 -5.82 7.68 20.64
N GLY A 130 -5.48 7.02 21.73
CA GLY A 130 -5.43 5.56 21.83
C GLY A 130 -6.73 4.97 22.39
N GLU A 131 -7.77 5.78 22.59
CA GLU A 131 -9.08 5.43 23.17
C GLU A 131 -8.94 4.72 24.53
N GLY A 132 -8.06 5.26 25.38
CA GLY A 132 -7.75 4.73 26.70
C GLY A 132 -6.64 3.67 26.71
N GLU A 133 -6.14 3.25 25.56
CA GLU A 133 -4.95 2.41 25.46
C GLU A 133 -3.67 3.24 25.54
N GLN A 134 -2.65 2.67 26.20
CA GLN A 134 -1.32 3.29 26.27
C GLN A 134 -0.55 3.15 24.96
N TYR A 135 -0.28 4.24 24.24
CA TYR A 135 0.52 4.24 23.02
C TYR A 135 1.91 4.87 23.24
N VAL A 136 2.77 4.75 22.23
CA VAL A 136 4.04 5.48 22.21
C VAL A 136 3.75 6.85 21.64
N ARG A 137 3.87 7.85 22.50
CA ARG A 137 3.77 9.24 22.08
C ARG A 137 5.04 9.61 21.35
N TYR A 138 4.95 9.76 20.04
CA TYR A 138 6.01 10.39 19.27
C TYR A 138 6.14 11.84 19.70
N ARG A 139 7.38 12.28 19.84
CA ARG A 139 7.72 13.64 20.16
C ARG A 139 8.76 14.09 19.16
N ALA A 140 8.69 15.36 18.82
CA ALA A 140 9.70 16.05 18.06
C ALA A 140 10.03 17.36 18.77
N GLU A 141 11.31 17.64 18.99
CA GLU A 141 11.77 18.93 19.50
C GLU A 141 11.45 20.01 18.48
N ALA A 142 10.67 21.01 18.89
CA ALA A 142 10.17 22.06 18.02
C ALA A 142 10.53 23.46 18.56
N SER A 143 10.45 24.46 17.69
CA SER A 143 10.51 25.88 18.06
C SER A 143 9.31 26.57 17.43
N CYS A 144 8.12 26.30 17.95
CA CYS A 144 6.89 26.88 17.44
C CYS A 144 6.86 28.41 17.63
N PRO A 145 6.20 29.17 16.73
CA PRO A 145 5.33 28.70 15.65
C PRO A 145 6.06 28.23 14.38
N TYR A 146 5.46 27.30 13.65
CA TYR A 146 5.82 26.98 12.25
C TYR A 146 4.77 27.55 11.31
N GLU A 147 5.19 28.49 10.49
CA GLU A 147 4.36 29.11 9.45
C GLU A 147 4.46 28.27 8.16
N GLY A 148 3.33 27.86 7.60
CA GLY A 148 3.19 27.35 6.24
C GLY A 148 2.18 28.18 5.45
N ASP A 149 1.98 27.88 4.17
CA ASP A 149 0.95 28.54 3.37
C ASP A 149 -0.45 28.02 3.71
N GLY A 150 -1.24 28.82 4.42
CA GLY A 150 -2.62 28.48 4.78
C GLY A 150 -2.85 28.21 6.26
N LEU A 151 -1.80 27.83 7.01
CA LEU A 151 -1.91 27.54 8.44
C LEU A 151 -0.58 27.70 9.16
N THR A 152 -0.67 27.95 10.47
CA THR A 152 0.47 27.99 11.38
C THR A 152 0.32 26.93 12.47
N VAL A 153 1.33 26.09 12.69
CA VAL A 153 1.40 25.22 13.87
C VAL A 153 1.95 26.05 15.03
N ILE A 154 1.11 26.37 16.01
CA ILE A 154 1.47 27.32 17.06
C ILE A 154 2.08 26.67 18.30
N ASN A 155 1.71 25.42 18.63
CA ASN A 155 2.16 24.70 19.82
C ASN A 155 1.99 23.18 19.65
N GLY A 156 2.74 22.38 20.40
CA GLY A 156 2.35 21.01 20.72
C GLY A 156 1.34 21.00 21.87
N SER A 157 0.45 20.01 21.87
CA SER A 157 -0.61 19.89 22.88
C SER A 157 -0.68 18.50 23.50
N TYR A 158 -0.94 18.43 24.81
CA TYR A 158 -1.13 17.18 25.60
C TYR A 158 -2.56 16.96 26.11
N SER A 159 -3.49 17.87 25.79
CA SER A 159 -4.90 17.73 26.14
C SER A 159 -5.76 18.69 25.33
N PRO A 160 -7.08 18.51 25.32
CA PRO A 160 -8.00 19.49 24.73
C PRO A 160 -7.92 20.88 25.40
N SER A 161 -7.49 20.97 26.66
CA SER A 161 -7.40 22.25 27.38
C SER A 161 -6.09 23.02 27.15
N ASP A 162 -6.18 24.35 27.26
CA ASP A 162 -5.08 25.31 27.13
C ASP A 162 -3.91 25.11 28.08
N ASP A 163 -4.15 24.57 29.27
CA ASP A 163 -3.13 24.45 30.32
C ASP A 163 -2.03 23.41 30.01
N SER A 164 -2.12 22.74 28.87
CA SER A 164 -1.23 21.65 28.47
C SER A 164 -0.63 21.87 27.08
N GLN A 165 -0.09 23.06 26.83
CA GLN A 165 0.62 23.39 25.59
C GLN A 165 2.14 23.51 25.80
N THR A 166 2.91 23.34 24.72
CA THR A 166 4.35 23.60 24.71
C THR A 166 4.80 24.17 23.37
N GLU A 167 5.65 25.20 23.42
CA GLU A 167 6.31 25.77 22.23
C GLU A 167 7.54 24.95 21.79
N ASN A 168 8.01 24.03 22.64
CA ASN A 168 9.27 23.33 22.45
C ASN A 168 9.13 21.94 21.83
N TYR A 169 7.90 21.45 21.63
CA TYR A 169 7.66 20.11 21.10
C TYR A 169 6.36 20.03 20.32
N VAL A 170 6.28 19.08 19.39
CA VAL A 170 5.04 18.61 18.75
C VAL A 170 4.92 17.09 18.92
N TYR A 171 3.70 16.55 18.79
CA TYR A 171 3.40 15.16 19.12
C TYR A 171 2.66 14.43 18.00
N ASN A 172 3.06 13.18 17.73
CA ASN A 172 2.43 12.22 16.81
C ASN A 172 2.07 12.69 15.40
N ILE A 173 2.42 13.90 15.02
CA ILE A 173 2.24 14.48 13.70
C ILE A 173 3.61 15.00 13.30
N ASP A 174 4.10 14.55 12.15
CA ASP A 174 5.36 15.02 11.58
C ASP A 174 5.15 15.89 10.34
N ARG A 175 3.98 15.80 9.68
CA ARG A 175 3.58 16.71 8.60
C ARG A 175 2.12 17.09 8.70
N ILE A 176 1.80 18.33 8.30
CA ILE A 176 0.43 18.82 8.21
C ILE A 176 0.26 19.75 7.01
N ARG A 177 -0.89 19.66 6.32
CA ARG A 177 -1.28 20.56 5.22
C ARG A 177 -2.79 20.84 5.26
N GLY A 178 -3.20 22.00 4.75
CA GLY A 178 -4.60 22.43 4.70
C GLY A 178 -5.16 22.50 3.29
N SER A 179 -6.46 22.19 3.14
CA SER A 179 -7.16 22.22 1.84
C SER A 179 -8.21 23.33 1.76
N LEU A 180 -8.30 23.99 0.59
CA LEU A 180 -9.32 25.00 0.30
C LEU A 180 -10.60 24.43 -0.38
N ALA A 181 -10.53 23.20 -0.89
CA ALA A 181 -11.62 22.58 -1.64
C ALA A 181 -12.61 21.84 -0.72
N GLU A 182 -13.93 22.01 -0.97
CA GLU A 182 -14.96 21.16 -0.37
C GLU A 182 -14.89 19.77 -1.00
N GLY A 183 -14.69 18.75 -0.17
CA GLY A 183 -14.08 17.51 -0.63
C GLY A 183 -12.62 17.82 -0.96
N ILE A 184 -11.70 17.19 -0.25
CA ILE A 184 -10.39 17.00 -0.86
C ILE A 184 -10.71 16.26 -2.16
N ASP A 185 -10.40 16.84 -3.33
CA ASP A 185 -10.49 16.15 -4.63
C ASP A 185 -9.37 15.11 -4.72
N GLU A 186 -9.31 14.31 -3.67
CA GLU A 186 -8.83 12.98 -3.72
C GLU A 186 -10.13 12.19 -3.81
N SER A 187 -10.39 11.50 -4.92
CA SER A 187 -11.10 10.23 -4.76
C SER A 187 -10.31 9.51 -3.65
N GLU A 188 -10.82 9.50 -2.41
CA GLU A 188 -10.16 8.80 -1.30
C GLU A 188 -9.75 7.47 -1.91
N PRO A 189 -8.45 7.12 -1.92
CA PRO A 189 -8.05 5.88 -2.55
C PRO A 189 -8.94 4.80 -1.95
N ASP A 190 -9.59 3.97 -2.78
CA ASP A 190 -10.53 2.97 -2.28
C ASP A 190 -9.73 2.06 -1.34
N TYR A 191 -9.88 2.34 -0.04
CA TYR A 191 -9.04 1.78 1.00
C TYR A 191 -9.83 0.73 1.73
N ARG A 192 -9.26 -0.47 1.79
CA ARG A 192 -9.78 -1.53 2.63
C ARG A 192 -8.69 -2.07 3.52
N ASN A 193 -8.87 -1.88 4.81
CA ASN A 193 -8.22 -2.69 5.83
C ASN A 193 -8.92 -4.05 5.87
N ILE A 194 -8.20 -5.15 5.65
CA ILE A 194 -8.78 -6.48 5.75
C ILE A 194 -8.73 -6.95 7.20
N GLU A 195 -9.89 -7.38 7.71
CA GLU A 195 -10.01 -7.81 9.09
C GLU A 195 -9.14 -9.05 9.36
N LEU A 196 -8.61 -9.13 10.58
CA LEU A 196 -7.76 -10.24 10.97
C LEU A 196 -8.45 -11.60 10.82
N SER A 197 -9.78 -11.66 11.02
CA SER A 197 -10.57 -12.87 10.83
C SER A 197 -10.67 -13.31 9.37
N GLU A 198 -10.63 -12.38 8.42
CA GLU A 198 -10.59 -12.69 6.98
C GLU A 198 -9.20 -13.20 6.59
N VAL A 199 -8.14 -12.57 7.11
CA VAL A 199 -6.76 -13.04 6.91
C VAL A 199 -6.55 -14.46 7.45
N ALA A 200 -7.18 -14.77 8.59
CA ALA A 200 -7.06 -16.04 9.29
C ALA A 200 -8.20 -17.04 8.96
N SER A 201 -8.94 -16.83 7.86
CA SER A 201 -10.06 -17.72 7.52
C SER A 201 -9.63 -19.04 6.85
N ASP A 202 -8.39 -19.13 6.38
CA ASP A 202 -7.81 -20.35 5.80
C ASP A 202 -7.58 -21.42 6.88
N GLU A 203 -7.74 -22.70 6.53
CA GLU A 203 -7.58 -23.81 7.47
C GLU A 203 -6.15 -23.96 8.03
N ASN A 204 -5.15 -23.39 7.34
CA ASN A 204 -3.75 -23.35 7.76
C ASN A 204 -3.36 -21.98 8.34
N ALA A 205 -4.34 -21.15 8.68
CA ALA A 205 -4.16 -19.91 9.41
C ALA A 205 -4.97 -19.92 10.72
N SER A 206 -4.50 -19.18 11.72
CA SER A 206 -5.23 -19.02 12.98
C SER A 206 -4.91 -17.68 13.64
N ILE A 207 -5.81 -17.22 14.51
CA ILE A 207 -5.55 -16.06 15.36
C ILE A 207 -4.65 -16.48 16.52
N ALA A 208 -3.54 -15.77 16.71
CA ALA A 208 -2.54 -16.03 17.74
C ALA A 208 -2.14 -14.75 18.48
N ASP A 209 -1.48 -14.92 19.63
CA ASP A 209 -0.81 -13.82 20.32
C ASP A 209 0.37 -13.29 19.49
N ASP A 210 0.68 -12.00 19.63
CA ASP A 210 1.82 -11.40 18.92
C ASP A 210 3.14 -12.04 19.39
N PRO A 211 3.93 -12.66 18.49
CA PRO A 211 5.20 -13.29 18.85
C PRO A 211 6.25 -12.30 19.37
N ALA A 212 6.10 -11.00 19.11
CA ALA A 212 6.95 -9.94 19.65
C ALA A 212 6.49 -9.44 21.04
N GLY A 213 5.42 -10.01 21.61
CA GLY A 213 4.85 -9.60 22.90
C GLY A 213 3.90 -8.41 22.85
N GLY A 214 3.47 -8.00 21.64
CA GLY A 214 2.38 -7.05 21.47
C GLY A 214 1.04 -7.58 22.00
N MET A 215 0.12 -6.67 22.32
CA MET A 215 -1.18 -7.05 22.89
C MET A 215 -2.25 -7.36 21.84
N ARG A 216 -2.03 -6.99 20.57
CA ARG A 216 -3.01 -7.23 19.51
C ARG A 216 -2.80 -8.63 18.95
N PRO A 217 -3.89 -9.38 18.73
CA PRO A 217 -3.78 -10.66 18.06
C PRO A 217 -3.27 -10.46 16.63
N VAL A 218 -2.64 -11.51 16.10
CA VAL A 218 -2.08 -11.58 14.75
C VAL A 218 -2.50 -12.89 14.08
N ALA A 219 -2.29 -13.00 12.78
CA ALA A 219 -2.57 -14.23 12.06
C ALA A 219 -1.29 -15.07 12.05
N SER A 220 -1.35 -16.24 12.67
CA SER A 220 -0.35 -17.30 12.50
C SER A 220 -0.61 -18.03 11.20
N ILE A 221 0.44 -18.24 10.42
CA ILE A 221 0.43 -18.97 9.15
C ILE A 221 1.24 -20.24 9.34
N ASP A 222 0.56 -21.37 9.43
CA ASP A 222 1.16 -22.62 9.84
C ASP A 222 1.86 -23.32 8.66
N CYS A 223 3.11 -23.71 8.89
CA CYS A 223 3.98 -24.39 7.94
C CYS A 223 4.36 -25.75 8.53
N GLN A 224 3.70 -26.81 8.07
CA GLN A 224 3.84 -28.15 8.66
C GLN A 224 4.98 -28.97 8.04
N GLU A 225 5.64 -29.79 8.87
CA GLU A 225 6.70 -30.69 8.45
C GLU A 225 6.15 -31.88 7.65
N GLY A 226 6.90 -32.31 6.63
CA GLY A 226 6.56 -33.52 5.87
C GLY A 226 5.33 -33.39 4.96
N LYS A 227 4.74 -32.20 4.87
CA LYS A 227 3.72 -31.86 3.88
C LYS A 227 4.36 -31.52 2.52
N PRO A 228 3.61 -31.72 1.41
CA PRO A 228 4.12 -31.43 0.08
C PRO A 228 4.39 -29.92 -0.11
N GLU A 229 5.06 -29.59 -1.23
CA GLU A 229 5.11 -28.21 -1.74
C GLU A 229 3.70 -27.62 -1.84
N HIS A 230 3.59 -26.30 -1.67
CA HIS A 230 2.32 -25.55 -1.74
C HIS A 230 1.36 -25.81 -0.57
N TYR A 231 1.82 -26.48 0.48
CA TYR A 231 1.06 -26.65 1.72
C TYR A 231 1.21 -25.43 2.64
N SER A 232 0.12 -24.68 2.80
CA SER A 232 -0.21 -23.74 3.88
C SER A 232 -1.37 -22.87 3.36
N VAL A 233 -1.26 -21.54 3.28
CA VAL A 233 -2.36 -20.67 2.84
C VAL A 233 -2.29 -20.46 1.32
N GLU A 234 -3.41 -20.69 0.64
CA GLU A 234 -3.57 -20.51 -0.81
C GLU A 234 -4.88 -19.77 -1.19
N THR A 235 -5.32 -18.89 -0.31
CA THR A 235 -6.49 -18.05 -0.54
C THR A 235 -6.25 -17.04 -1.66
N ARG A 236 -7.31 -16.75 -2.41
CA ARG A 236 -7.35 -15.69 -3.41
C ARG A 236 -8.47 -14.74 -3.09
N TRP A 237 -8.22 -13.46 -3.28
CA TRP A 237 -9.21 -12.41 -3.15
C TRP A 237 -9.30 -11.67 -4.47
N GLU A 238 -10.47 -11.67 -5.09
CA GLU A 238 -10.74 -10.88 -6.29
C GLU A 238 -10.79 -9.40 -5.87
N LEU A 239 -10.12 -8.52 -6.63
CA LEU A 239 -10.09 -7.10 -6.30
C LEU A 239 -11.46 -6.45 -6.47
N GLU A 240 -12.27 -6.93 -7.41
CA GLU A 240 -13.67 -6.51 -7.54
C GLU A 240 -14.46 -6.75 -6.24
N ASP A 241 -14.24 -7.88 -5.56
CA ASP A 241 -14.85 -8.17 -4.25
C ASP A 241 -14.21 -7.37 -3.10
N LEU A 242 -12.92 -7.02 -3.23
CA LEU A 242 -12.21 -6.29 -2.20
C LEU A 242 -12.53 -4.79 -2.18
N VAL A 243 -12.44 -4.15 -3.35
CA VAL A 243 -12.48 -2.69 -3.54
C VAL A 243 -13.51 -2.26 -4.59
N GLY A 244 -14.34 -3.18 -5.09
CA GLY A 244 -15.46 -2.86 -5.98
C GLY A 244 -15.12 -2.76 -7.47
N HIS A 245 -13.84 -2.88 -7.85
CA HIS A 245 -13.37 -2.84 -9.24
C HIS A 245 -11.99 -3.52 -9.40
N GLU A 246 -11.56 -3.73 -10.65
CA GLU A 246 -10.18 -4.13 -10.99
C GLU A 246 -9.33 -2.87 -11.24
N PRO A 247 -8.37 -2.53 -10.37
CA PRO A 247 -7.63 -1.27 -10.47
C PRO A 247 -6.45 -1.34 -11.44
N ASP A 248 -6.20 -0.26 -12.18
CA ASP A 248 -4.95 -0.05 -12.92
C ASP A 248 -3.78 0.29 -12.00
N VAL A 249 -4.06 0.94 -10.87
CA VAL A 249 -3.08 1.32 -9.86
C VAL A 249 -3.51 0.80 -8.50
N VAL A 250 -2.64 0.02 -7.86
CA VAL A 250 -2.91 -0.56 -6.55
C VAL A 250 -1.68 -0.60 -5.66
N HIS A 251 -1.89 -0.32 -4.38
CA HIS A 251 -0.90 -0.43 -3.33
C HIS A 251 -1.41 -1.44 -2.31
N PHE A 252 -0.56 -2.39 -1.94
CA PHE A 252 -0.81 -3.34 -0.86
C PHE A 252 0.19 -3.13 0.25
N ARG A 253 -0.29 -3.18 1.50
CA ARG A 253 0.54 -3.19 2.70
C ARG A 253 0.23 -4.42 3.52
N TYR A 254 1.26 -5.04 4.06
CA TYR A 254 1.11 -5.97 5.17
C TYR A 254 2.37 -5.99 6.03
N GLN A 255 2.21 -6.40 7.28
CA GLN A 255 3.33 -6.70 8.17
C GLN A 255 3.55 -8.20 8.25
N ILE A 256 4.81 -8.61 8.27
CA ILE A 256 5.23 -10.01 8.43
C ILE A 256 6.28 -10.13 9.53
N TYR A 257 6.22 -11.23 10.27
CA TYR A 257 7.17 -11.60 11.31
C TYR A 257 7.64 -13.04 11.13
N PHE A 258 8.96 -13.22 11.06
CA PHE A 258 9.60 -14.52 11.09
C PHE A 258 10.25 -14.72 12.46
N PRO A 259 9.84 -15.72 13.27
CA PRO A 259 10.50 -15.98 14.54
C PRO A 259 12.01 -16.20 14.43
N THR A 260 12.75 -15.89 15.49
CA THR A 260 14.22 -16.12 15.58
C THR A 260 14.63 -17.55 15.25
N HIS A 261 13.74 -18.51 15.52
CA HIS A 261 13.92 -19.93 15.24
C HIS A 261 13.31 -20.39 13.91
N PHE A 262 12.76 -19.50 13.09
CA PHE A 262 12.20 -19.86 11.78
C PHE A 262 13.30 -20.40 10.86
N GLU A 263 13.04 -21.52 10.20
CA GLU A 263 14.00 -22.20 9.34
C GLU A 263 13.48 -22.30 7.92
N PHE A 264 14.32 -21.89 6.98
CA PHE A 264 14.12 -22.12 5.57
C PHE A 264 14.88 -23.37 5.14
N HIS A 265 14.40 -24.03 4.07
CA HIS A 265 15.13 -25.15 3.50
C HIS A 265 16.45 -24.66 2.87
N GLN A 266 17.59 -25.24 3.26
CA GLN A 266 18.94 -24.77 2.85
C GLN A 266 19.37 -25.22 1.43
N SER A 267 18.44 -25.42 0.49
CA SER A 267 18.84 -25.82 -0.88
C SER A 267 19.15 -24.57 -1.70
N MET A 268 20.38 -24.50 -2.22
CA MET A 268 21.11 -23.30 -2.65
C MET A 268 20.55 -22.51 -3.86
N ASN A 269 19.27 -22.59 -4.23
CA ASN A 269 18.72 -21.73 -5.31
C ASN A 269 17.20 -21.50 -5.25
N HIS A 270 16.46 -22.25 -4.43
CA HIS A 270 14.99 -22.22 -4.45
C HIS A 270 14.36 -22.57 -3.09
N GLY A 271 15.18 -22.80 -2.05
CA GLY A 271 14.70 -23.07 -0.70
C GLY A 271 14.16 -21.79 -0.09
N GLY A 272 12.83 -21.68 0.00
CA GLY A 272 12.19 -20.46 0.44
C GLY A 272 10.68 -20.64 0.59
N THR A 273 10.03 -19.57 1.02
CA THR A 273 8.58 -19.49 1.09
C THR A 273 8.08 -18.46 0.10
N LYS A 274 6.91 -18.74 -0.49
CA LYS A 274 6.15 -17.73 -1.21
C LYS A 274 5.51 -16.74 -0.24
N LEU A 275 5.44 -15.52 -0.73
CA LEU A 275 4.69 -14.42 -0.13
C LEU A 275 3.57 -14.02 -1.12
N PRO A 276 2.58 -13.27 -0.64
CA PRO A 276 1.49 -12.78 -1.45
C PRO A 276 1.92 -11.94 -2.66
N GLY A 277 0.97 -11.69 -3.55
CA GLY A 277 1.16 -10.77 -4.67
C GLY A 277 -0.02 -10.83 -5.65
N PRO A 278 -0.14 -9.85 -6.55
CA PRO A 278 -1.24 -9.78 -7.50
C PRO A 278 -1.05 -10.75 -8.64
N ALA A 279 -2.16 -11.06 -9.32
CA ALA A 279 -2.18 -11.86 -10.51
C ALA A 279 -3.44 -11.63 -11.36
N ASP A 280 -3.37 -12.13 -12.58
CA ASP A 280 -4.53 -12.51 -13.38
C ASP A 280 -4.32 -13.94 -13.90
N HIS A 281 -5.18 -14.87 -13.46
CA HIS A 281 -5.14 -16.27 -13.86
C HIS A 281 -6.27 -16.65 -14.82
N ARG A 282 -7.04 -15.70 -15.37
CA ARG A 282 -8.21 -15.99 -16.21
C ARG A 282 -7.84 -16.73 -17.49
N GLY A 283 -6.70 -16.43 -18.11
CA GLY A 283 -6.16 -17.19 -19.24
C GLY A 283 -5.50 -18.52 -18.85
N GLY A 284 -5.35 -18.80 -17.54
CA GLY A 284 -4.71 -19.99 -16.99
C GLY A 284 -3.18 -19.98 -17.16
N GLY A 285 -2.42 -20.47 -16.17
CA GLY A 285 -0.95 -20.44 -16.20
C GLY A 285 -0.37 -19.54 -15.10
N ALA A 286 0.71 -18.82 -15.40
CA ALA A 286 1.39 -17.86 -14.53
C ALA A 286 1.83 -18.35 -13.13
N ALA A 287 1.96 -19.67 -12.93
CA ALA A 287 2.42 -20.24 -11.66
C ALA A 287 2.94 -21.68 -11.83
N GLY A 288 3.82 -22.08 -10.91
CA GLY A 288 4.13 -23.50 -10.67
C GLY A 288 4.77 -24.25 -11.85
N GLY A 289 5.51 -23.57 -12.73
CA GLY A 289 6.06 -24.21 -13.93
C GLY A 289 5.16 -24.13 -15.16
N SER A 290 3.98 -23.53 -15.03
CA SER A 290 3.05 -23.30 -16.13
C SER A 290 3.04 -21.81 -16.45
N HIS A 291 3.58 -21.44 -17.60
CA HIS A 291 3.57 -20.08 -18.11
C HIS A 291 2.66 -20.02 -19.34
N ASN A 292 1.72 -19.08 -19.35
CA ASN A 292 0.88 -18.77 -20.50
C ASN A 292 1.04 -17.27 -20.81
N PRO A 293 2.14 -16.89 -21.49
CA PRO A 293 2.50 -15.50 -21.68
C PRO A 293 1.42 -14.77 -22.48
N GLY A 294 1.08 -13.54 -22.09
CA GLY A 294 0.05 -12.71 -22.72
C GLY A 294 -1.36 -12.93 -22.17
N GLU A 295 -1.67 -14.16 -21.73
CA GLU A 295 -3.01 -14.59 -21.31
C GLU A 295 -3.18 -14.62 -19.77
N ALA A 296 -2.09 -14.78 -19.03
CA ALA A 296 -2.09 -14.80 -17.58
C ALA A 296 -0.76 -14.28 -17.03
N TRP A 297 -0.81 -13.63 -15.88
CA TRP A 297 0.37 -13.08 -15.21
C TRP A 297 0.28 -13.20 -13.70
N SER A 298 1.42 -13.18 -13.03
CA SER A 298 1.46 -13.04 -11.57
C SER A 298 2.76 -12.41 -11.11
N ALA A 299 2.70 -11.65 -10.03
CA ALA A 299 3.87 -10.99 -9.45
C ALA A 299 3.91 -11.29 -7.94
N ARG A 300 4.29 -12.51 -7.55
CA ARG A 300 4.23 -12.97 -6.15
C ARG A 300 5.55 -12.81 -5.42
N GLY A 301 5.50 -12.40 -4.16
CA GLY A 301 6.70 -12.27 -3.35
C GLY A 301 7.34 -13.63 -3.01
N TYR A 302 8.59 -13.57 -2.55
CA TYR A 302 9.28 -14.70 -1.93
C TYR A 302 10.19 -14.25 -0.80
N ALA A 303 10.47 -15.17 0.12
CA ALA A 303 11.52 -15.05 1.12
C ALA A 303 12.39 -16.32 1.10
N THR A 304 13.71 -16.18 1.24
CA THR A 304 14.67 -17.30 1.11
C THR A 304 15.86 -17.12 2.04
N THR A 305 16.70 -18.16 2.20
CA THR A 305 18.03 -18.00 2.82
C THR A 305 19.04 -17.38 1.87
N HIS A 306 18.94 -17.71 0.58
CA HIS A 306 19.93 -17.41 -0.44
C HIS A 306 19.18 -16.93 -1.69
N GLY A 307 19.21 -15.62 -1.96
CA GLY A 307 18.59 -15.05 -3.14
C GLY A 307 19.37 -15.45 -4.40
N PRO A 308 18.77 -15.42 -5.60
CA PRO A 308 19.50 -15.69 -6.85
C PRO A 308 20.74 -14.79 -7.07
N ASN A 309 20.87 -13.68 -6.30
CA ASN A 309 22.00 -12.75 -6.28
C ASN A 309 22.59 -12.49 -4.86
N ASP A 310 22.25 -13.31 -3.87
CA ASP A 310 22.89 -13.53 -2.56
C ASP A 310 23.41 -12.38 -1.64
N ALA A 311 22.88 -11.17 -1.74
CA ALA A 311 22.84 -10.25 -0.59
C ALA A 311 21.71 -9.23 -0.74
N THR A 312 21.00 -8.94 0.34
CA THR A 312 20.36 -7.63 0.47
C THR A 312 21.47 -6.61 0.72
N GLU A 313 21.35 -5.41 0.15
CA GLU A 313 22.34 -4.35 0.33
C GLU A 313 22.40 -3.88 1.79
N ASP A 314 21.33 -4.10 2.56
CA ASP A 314 21.19 -3.72 3.97
C ASP A 314 21.65 -4.78 4.99
N GLY A 315 22.09 -5.96 4.53
CA GLY A 315 22.57 -7.04 5.41
C GLY A 315 21.49 -7.81 6.18
N SER A 316 20.22 -7.70 5.77
CA SER A 316 19.10 -8.46 6.34
C SER A 316 19.29 -9.98 6.32
N ASP A 317 18.80 -10.67 7.36
CA ASP A 317 18.88 -12.14 7.49
C ASP A 317 18.05 -12.91 6.45
N ILE A 318 16.96 -12.30 5.97
CA ILE A 318 15.97 -12.90 5.09
C ILE A 318 15.84 -12.05 3.83
N PRO A 319 16.55 -12.41 2.75
CA PRO A 319 16.32 -11.83 1.44
C PRO A 319 14.87 -11.96 0.99
N LEU A 320 14.30 -10.83 0.58
CA LEU A 320 12.97 -10.71 0.00
C LEU A 320 13.08 -10.40 -1.50
N GLY A 321 12.00 -10.69 -2.23
CA GLY A 321 11.97 -10.42 -3.66
C GLY A 321 10.64 -10.76 -4.30
N LYS A 322 10.59 -10.60 -5.62
CA LYS A 322 9.43 -10.83 -6.47
C LYS A 322 9.68 -11.94 -7.48
N GLN A 323 8.74 -12.86 -7.65
CA GLN A 323 8.67 -13.74 -8.81
C GLN A 323 7.58 -13.24 -9.76
N VAL A 324 7.98 -12.83 -10.96
CA VAL A 324 7.10 -12.22 -11.96
C VAL A 324 6.95 -13.12 -13.19
N TYR A 325 5.73 -13.54 -13.48
CA TYR A 325 5.33 -14.14 -14.74
C TYR A 325 4.67 -13.03 -15.56
N ASP A 326 5.41 -12.49 -16.53
CA ASP A 326 4.98 -11.47 -17.49
C ASP A 326 4.91 -12.09 -18.90
N VAL A 327 4.76 -11.30 -19.97
CA VAL A 327 4.76 -11.87 -21.34
C VAL A 327 6.12 -12.43 -21.78
N THR A 328 7.22 -12.04 -21.14
CA THR A 328 8.57 -12.40 -21.61
C THR A 328 9.05 -13.73 -21.07
N GLY A 329 8.78 -14.03 -19.80
CA GLY A 329 9.21 -15.26 -19.11
C GLY A 329 10.73 -15.41 -18.96
N ALA A 330 11.19 -15.79 -17.76
CA ALA A 330 12.64 -15.95 -17.48
C ALA A 330 13.25 -17.21 -18.10
N SER A 331 12.42 -18.23 -18.26
CA SER A 331 12.67 -19.51 -18.91
C SER A 331 11.32 -20.12 -19.24
N LYS A 332 11.24 -21.06 -20.19
CA LYS A 332 9.97 -21.58 -20.76
C LYS A 332 8.89 -21.99 -19.75
N ASP A 333 9.24 -22.20 -18.48
CA ASP A 333 8.33 -22.74 -17.45
C ASP A 333 8.19 -21.83 -16.21
N TYR A 334 9.11 -20.90 -15.91
CA TYR A 334 9.10 -20.15 -14.63
C TYR A 334 9.28 -18.63 -14.79
N GLY A 335 8.69 -17.88 -13.86
CA GLY A 335 8.77 -16.42 -13.80
C GLY A 335 10.12 -15.88 -13.34
N HIS A 336 10.39 -14.63 -13.71
CA HIS A 336 11.58 -13.84 -13.37
C HIS A 336 11.69 -13.64 -11.87
N MET A 337 12.88 -13.88 -11.33
CA MET A 337 13.16 -13.66 -9.93
C MET A 337 13.90 -12.33 -9.78
N HIS A 338 13.32 -11.40 -9.04
CA HIS A 338 13.89 -10.10 -8.71
C HIS A 338 14.18 -10.03 -7.21
N SER A 339 15.46 -10.01 -6.84
CA SER A 339 15.85 -9.73 -5.47
C SER A 339 15.64 -8.25 -5.14
N TRP A 340 15.16 -7.98 -3.94
CA TRP A 340 15.08 -6.62 -3.42
C TRP A 340 16.39 -6.22 -2.76
N LYS A 341 16.66 -4.92 -2.72
CA LYS A 341 17.82 -4.34 -2.03
C LYS A 341 17.73 -4.49 -0.51
N ARG A 342 16.52 -4.70 0.00
CA ARG A 342 16.20 -4.78 1.43
C ARG A 342 15.43 -6.06 1.73
N GLY A 343 15.60 -6.58 2.94
CA GLY A 343 14.98 -7.83 3.38
C GLY A 343 14.28 -7.71 4.72
N ALA A 344 14.07 -8.86 5.37
CA ALA A 344 13.56 -8.92 6.73
C ALA A 344 14.60 -9.53 7.68
N ASN A 345 14.49 -9.23 8.97
CA ASN A 345 15.23 -9.94 10.00
C ASN A 345 14.29 -10.87 10.77
N LYS A 346 14.88 -11.93 11.33
CA LYS A 346 14.10 -12.77 12.24
C LYS A 346 13.94 -12.05 13.58
N GLY A 347 12.78 -12.21 14.18
CA GLY A 347 12.47 -11.63 15.48
C GLY A 347 11.89 -10.22 15.42
N GLU A 348 11.70 -9.66 14.21
CA GLU A 348 11.25 -8.29 13.97
C GLU A 348 10.01 -8.28 13.09
N TRP A 349 9.10 -7.33 13.34
CA TRP A 349 8.01 -7.03 12.43
C TRP A 349 8.52 -6.17 11.28
N VAL A 350 8.22 -6.58 10.06
CA VAL A 350 8.60 -5.83 8.86
C VAL A 350 7.35 -5.44 8.09
N THR A 351 7.23 -4.16 7.75
CA THR A 351 6.19 -3.66 6.85
C THR A 351 6.66 -3.80 5.42
N ILE A 352 5.85 -4.46 4.62
CA ILE A 352 6.03 -4.62 3.19
C ILE A 352 4.95 -3.79 2.52
N ASP A 353 5.38 -2.86 1.69
CA ASP A 353 4.55 -2.04 0.83
C ASP A 353 4.88 -2.41 -0.62
N GLU A 354 3.86 -2.67 -1.42
CA GLU A 354 4.02 -2.98 -2.84
C GLU A 354 3.01 -2.20 -3.67
N ARG A 355 3.51 -1.41 -4.61
CA ARG A 355 2.72 -0.65 -5.57
C ARG A 355 2.87 -1.26 -6.97
N TYR A 356 1.76 -1.36 -7.67
CA TYR A 356 1.66 -1.85 -9.03
C TYR A 356 0.92 -0.83 -9.87
N GLU A 357 1.49 -0.49 -11.01
CA GLU A 357 0.91 0.38 -12.02
C GLU A 357 0.83 -0.42 -13.31
N MET A 358 -0.40 -0.69 -13.76
CA MET A 358 -0.69 -1.45 -14.96
C MET A 358 -0.61 -0.51 -16.17
N GLY A 359 0.37 -0.78 -17.02
CA GLY A 359 0.55 -0.10 -18.29
C GLY A 359 -0.45 -0.57 -19.35
N GLU A 360 -0.27 -0.11 -20.58
CA GLU A 360 -1.18 -0.47 -21.66
C GLU A 360 -0.97 -1.92 -22.13
N PRO A 361 -2.04 -2.67 -22.44
CA PRO A 361 -1.92 -4.00 -23.02
C PRO A 361 -1.05 -3.99 -24.29
N GLY A 362 -0.04 -4.86 -24.35
CA GLY A 362 0.91 -4.89 -25.47
C GLY A 362 2.21 -4.10 -25.25
N GLU A 363 2.27 -3.24 -24.23
CA GLU A 363 3.39 -2.31 -24.00
C GLU A 363 4.24 -2.66 -22.75
N PHE A 364 5.51 -2.26 -22.77
CA PHE A 364 6.46 -2.44 -21.67
C PHE A 364 6.54 -1.20 -20.78
N ASP A 365 5.42 -0.82 -20.20
CA ASP A 365 5.23 0.42 -19.43
C ASP A 365 4.56 0.18 -18.07
N SER A 366 4.40 -1.09 -17.63
CA SER A 366 3.92 -1.41 -16.28
C SER A 366 5.05 -1.32 -15.25
N ARG A 367 4.74 -0.83 -14.05
CA ARG A 367 5.69 -0.61 -12.95
C ARG A 367 5.36 -1.41 -11.70
N ILE A 368 6.40 -1.92 -11.06
CA ILE A 368 6.36 -2.49 -9.72
C ILE A 368 7.34 -1.72 -8.84
N ALA A 369 6.84 -1.10 -7.78
CA ALA A 369 7.65 -0.53 -6.72
C ALA A 369 7.38 -1.25 -5.39
N ALA A 370 8.39 -1.40 -4.55
CA ALA A 370 8.23 -1.99 -3.22
C ALA A 370 9.13 -1.32 -2.20
N TRP A 371 8.64 -1.23 -0.96
CA TRP A 371 9.36 -0.70 0.18
C TRP A 371 9.38 -1.70 1.32
N ILE A 372 10.47 -1.68 2.07
CA ILE A 372 10.63 -2.37 3.33
C ILE A 372 10.76 -1.32 4.40
N ASN A 373 9.84 -1.33 5.35
CA ASN A 373 9.78 -0.34 6.41
C ASN A 373 9.86 1.11 5.88
N ALA A 374 9.05 1.42 4.87
CA ALA A 374 9.01 2.71 4.17
C ALA A 374 10.30 3.13 3.43
N ARG A 375 11.30 2.25 3.33
CA ARG A 375 12.51 2.50 2.53
C ARG A 375 12.44 1.73 1.22
N LYS A 376 12.74 2.39 0.09
CA LYS A 376 12.60 1.77 -1.23
C LYS A 376 13.52 0.56 -1.32
N ALA A 377 12.94 -0.57 -1.71
CA ALA A 377 13.58 -1.87 -1.79
C ALA A 377 13.67 -2.39 -3.23
N PHE A 378 12.71 -1.97 -4.08
CA PHE A 378 12.61 -2.34 -5.48
C PHE A 378 11.83 -1.29 -6.26
N ASP A 379 12.24 -1.04 -7.50
CA ASP A 379 11.54 -0.15 -8.43
C ASP A 379 11.94 -0.53 -9.86
N ARG A 380 10.96 -0.87 -10.69
CA ARG A 380 11.16 -1.30 -12.09
C ARG A 380 9.89 -1.09 -12.91
N ASP A 381 10.03 -0.51 -14.10
CA ASP A 381 8.97 0.06 -14.94
C ASP A 381 8.95 -0.47 -16.39
N ASP A 382 9.63 -1.60 -16.64
CA ASP A 382 9.74 -2.21 -17.97
C ASP A 382 9.05 -3.58 -18.03
N TYR A 383 7.85 -3.69 -17.42
CA TYR A 383 7.02 -4.90 -17.50
C TYR A 383 5.92 -4.75 -18.55
N GLN A 384 5.66 -5.86 -19.24
CA GLN A 384 4.44 -6.07 -20.01
C GLN A 384 3.73 -7.29 -19.40
N PHE A 385 2.61 -7.07 -18.70
CA PHE A 385 1.89 -8.17 -18.03
C PHE A 385 0.99 -8.96 -18.99
N VAL A 386 0.39 -8.26 -19.95
CA VAL A 386 -0.61 -8.82 -20.86
C VAL A 386 -0.31 -8.43 -22.32
N ASP A 387 -0.79 -9.21 -23.27
CA ASP A 387 -0.62 -8.91 -24.71
C ASP A 387 -1.60 -7.84 -25.21
N GLU A 388 -1.42 -7.39 -26.46
CA GLU A 388 -2.24 -6.34 -27.08
C GLU A 388 -3.72 -6.75 -27.23
N ASP A 389 -3.98 -8.05 -27.35
CA ASP A 389 -5.31 -8.61 -27.57
C ASP A 389 -5.98 -9.03 -26.25
N HIS A 390 -5.32 -8.82 -25.10
CA HIS A 390 -5.85 -9.19 -23.80
C HIS A 390 -7.09 -8.37 -23.49
N GLY A 391 -8.23 -9.05 -23.32
CA GLY A 391 -9.53 -8.40 -23.18
C GLY A 391 -9.77 -7.67 -21.85
N TYR A 392 -8.76 -7.61 -20.97
CA TYR A 392 -8.85 -7.07 -19.61
C TYR A 392 -7.60 -6.24 -19.28
N LYS A 393 -7.78 -5.16 -18.51
CA LYS A 393 -6.71 -4.34 -17.95
C LYS A 393 -6.96 -4.24 -16.43
N GLY A 394 -5.88 -4.11 -15.67
CA GLY A 394 -5.94 -3.96 -14.22
C GLY A 394 -5.52 -5.21 -13.44
N VAL A 395 -5.55 -5.08 -12.11
CA VAL A 395 -5.22 -6.16 -11.18
C VAL A 395 -6.48 -6.94 -10.82
N HIS A 396 -6.55 -8.21 -11.24
CA HIS A 396 -7.73 -9.05 -11.05
C HIS A 396 -7.82 -9.65 -9.64
N GLU A 397 -6.75 -10.33 -9.17
CA GLU A 397 -6.75 -11.01 -7.88
C GLU A 397 -5.49 -10.71 -7.06
N TRP A 398 -5.66 -10.66 -5.74
CA TRP A 398 -4.57 -10.75 -4.78
C TRP A 398 -4.45 -12.19 -4.28
N ARG A 399 -3.27 -12.77 -4.46
CA ARG A 399 -2.98 -14.13 -4.02
C ARG A 399 -2.41 -14.07 -2.62
N TRP A 400 -3.23 -14.33 -1.61
CA TRP A 400 -2.82 -14.49 -0.21
C TRP A 400 -2.09 -15.82 0.00
N HIS A 401 -0.99 -16.02 -0.73
CA HIS A 401 -0.26 -17.28 -0.80
C HIS A 401 0.95 -17.26 0.12
N PHE A 402 0.92 -18.12 1.12
CA PHE A 402 2.04 -18.39 1.99
C PHE A 402 2.28 -19.88 2.00
N TYR A 403 3.39 -20.32 1.43
CA TYR A 403 3.73 -21.74 1.46
C TYR A 403 5.22 -21.93 1.19
N PHE A 404 5.78 -23.07 1.59
CA PHE A 404 7.10 -23.47 1.14
C PHE A 404 7.02 -24.00 -0.29
N GLY A 405 7.77 -23.36 -1.19
CA GLY A 405 7.61 -23.50 -2.63
C GLY A 405 8.79 -24.16 -3.33
N GLY A 406 8.62 -24.49 -4.61
CA GLY A 406 9.58 -25.28 -5.37
C GLY A 406 9.28 -26.76 -5.21
N ARG A 407 10.21 -27.54 -4.65
CA ARG A 407 10.03 -28.99 -4.41
C ARG A 407 10.01 -29.38 -2.94
N TRP A 408 9.86 -28.41 -2.05
CA TRP A 408 10.10 -28.59 -0.61
C TRP A 408 8.93 -28.05 0.20
N GLY A 409 8.48 -28.85 1.17
CA GLY A 409 7.64 -28.38 2.27
C GLY A 409 8.48 -27.70 3.36
N SER A 410 7.83 -27.33 4.46
CA SER A 410 8.51 -26.77 5.62
C SER A 410 9.52 -27.78 6.20
N PRO A 411 10.75 -27.37 6.56
CA PRO A 411 11.75 -28.27 7.15
C PRO A 411 11.39 -28.76 8.56
N LYS A 412 10.43 -28.09 9.21
CA LYS A 412 9.89 -28.43 10.53
C LYS A 412 8.52 -27.78 10.73
N GLU A 413 7.82 -28.20 11.78
CA GLU A 413 6.65 -27.48 12.29
C GLU A 413 7.06 -26.09 12.74
N GLN A 414 6.47 -25.06 12.12
CA GLN A 414 6.73 -23.66 12.44
C GLN A 414 5.64 -22.77 11.88
N SER A 415 5.61 -21.53 12.35
CA SER A 415 4.69 -20.52 11.82
C SER A 415 5.45 -19.22 11.57
N LYS A 416 4.93 -18.45 10.61
CA LYS A 416 5.23 -17.03 10.44
C LYS A 416 3.94 -16.26 10.73
N TYR A 417 4.05 -14.98 11.03
CA TYR A 417 2.90 -14.20 11.48
C TYR A 417 2.70 -13.00 10.59
N VAL A 418 1.44 -12.63 10.38
CA VAL A 418 1.05 -11.51 9.52
C VAL A 418 -0.03 -10.66 10.19
N ARG A 419 -0.05 -9.36 9.89
CA ARG A 419 -1.04 -8.40 10.38
C ARG A 419 -1.09 -7.17 9.49
N ARG A 420 -2.07 -6.28 9.77
CA ARG A 420 -2.21 -4.95 9.14
C ARG A 420 -2.23 -5.04 7.61
N PHE A 421 -3.13 -5.84 7.07
CA PHE A 421 -3.30 -5.92 5.62
C PHE A 421 -4.17 -4.76 5.15
N GLY A 422 -3.62 -3.94 4.26
CA GLY A 422 -4.34 -2.85 3.61
C GLY A 422 -4.20 -2.93 2.09
N VAL A 423 -5.25 -2.52 1.38
CA VAL A 423 -5.23 -2.28 -0.06
C VAL A 423 -5.76 -0.87 -0.31
N TRP A 424 -5.09 -0.13 -1.20
CA TRP A 424 -5.47 1.19 -1.69
C TRP A 424 -5.49 1.15 -3.22
N THR A 425 -6.49 1.75 -3.85
CA THR A 425 -6.54 1.89 -5.32
C THR A 425 -6.90 3.31 -5.76
N GLY A 426 -6.85 3.57 -7.06
CA GLY A 426 -7.24 4.86 -7.64
C GLY A 426 -6.10 5.88 -7.69
N ASP A 427 -6.46 7.11 -8.04
CA ASP A 427 -5.51 8.17 -8.41
C ASP A 427 -4.63 8.63 -7.22
N ASN A 428 -5.12 8.46 -5.99
CA ASN A 428 -4.42 8.85 -4.75
C ASN A 428 -3.82 7.65 -4.01
N CYS A 429 -3.69 6.53 -4.70
CA CYS A 429 -3.04 5.35 -4.17
C CYS A 429 -1.62 5.72 -3.71
N PRO A 430 -1.19 5.41 -2.46
CA PRO A 430 0.07 5.92 -1.91
C PRO A 430 1.29 5.52 -2.74
N GLU A 431 2.16 6.49 -3.03
CA GLU A 431 3.56 6.25 -3.36
C GLU A 431 4.41 6.75 -2.20
N LEU A 432 5.16 5.86 -1.56
CA LEU A 432 5.99 6.24 -0.43
C LEU A 432 7.23 6.97 -0.94
N GLU A 433 7.43 8.20 -0.43
CA GLU A 433 8.71 8.90 -0.56
C GLU A 433 9.82 8.05 0.08
N ASP A 434 10.98 7.97 -0.58
CA ASP A 434 12.09 7.18 -0.07
C ASP A 434 12.68 7.85 1.17
N LEU A 435 12.50 7.24 2.34
CA LEU A 435 13.18 7.64 3.56
C LEU A 435 14.64 7.16 3.48
N GLU A 436 15.57 8.08 3.21
CA GLU A 436 17.01 7.79 3.07
C GLU A 436 17.61 7.07 4.29
#